data_AF-A9XP14-F1
#
_entry.id   AF-A9XP14-F1
#
_cell.length_a   1.000
_cell.length_b   1.000
_cell.length_c   1.000
_cell.angle_alpha   90.00
_cell.angle_beta   90.00
_cell.angle_gamma   90.00
#
_symmetry.space_group_name_H-M   'P 1'
#
loop_
_entity.id
_entity.type
_entity.pdbx_description
1 polymer ?
#
loop_
_entity_poly.entity_id
_entity_poly.type
_entity_poly.pdbx_seq_one_letter_code
_entity_poly.pdbx_strand_id
1 'polypeptide(L)'
;WLEEEFTEKVQKRGGALIQKWGRSSAASTGVSIVDAIKSLVTPTPEGDWFSSGVYTDANPYGIAEGIVFSMPCRSKGDGDYELVKDVIFDDYLLKKITKTEAELLAEKRCVAHLIGEGIG
;
A
#
# COMPACT_ATOMS: atom_id res chain seq x y z
N TRP A 1 -16.66 4.08 14.83
CA TRP A 1 -15.88 5.12 14.11
C TRP A 1 -14.62 4.58 13.43
N LEU A 2 -13.59 4.08 14.15
CA LEU A 2 -12.32 3.63 13.53
C LEU A 2 -12.48 2.46 12.55
N GLU A 3 -13.30 1.46 12.89
CA GLU A 3 -13.49 0.27 12.03
C GLU A 3 -14.47 0.51 10.88
N GLU A 4 -15.50 1.32 11.09
CA GLU A 4 -16.62 1.43 10.15
C GLU A 4 -16.54 2.71 9.30
N GLU A 5 -16.32 3.86 9.92
CA GLU A 5 -16.42 5.15 9.23
C GLU A 5 -15.09 5.63 8.66
N PHE A 6 -13.99 5.39 9.36
CA PHE A 6 -12.68 5.91 8.96
C PHE A 6 -12.23 5.32 7.63
N THR A 7 -12.24 3.99 7.52
CA THR A 7 -11.89 3.29 6.27
C THR A 7 -12.78 3.73 5.12
N GLU A 8 -14.09 3.83 5.34
CA GLU A 8 -15.04 4.24 4.31
C GLU A 8 -14.81 5.68 3.84
N LYS A 9 -14.54 6.61 4.77
CA LYS A 9 -14.22 8.01 4.44
C LYS A 9 -12.97 8.12 3.58
N VAL A 10 -11.91 7.36 3.91
CA VAL A 10 -10.68 7.33 3.11
C VAL A 10 -10.94 6.74 1.73
N GLN A 11 -11.61 5.58 1.65
CA GLN A 11 -11.93 4.90 0.39
C GLN A 11 -12.78 5.77 -0.55
N LYS A 12 -13.77 6.49 -0.01
CA LYS A 12 -14.69 7.32 -0.82
C LYS A 12 -14.18 8.73 -1.09
N ARG A 13 -13.00 9.12 -0.55
CA ARG A 13 -12.47 10.48 -0.68
C ARG A 13 -12.30 10.93 -2.14
N GLY A 14 -11.80 10.06 -3.01
CA GLY A 14 -11.61 10.37 -4.43
C GLY A 14 -12.95 10.70 -5.13
N GLY A 15 -13.97 9.87 -4.89
CA GLY A 15 -15.32 10.09 -5.42
C GLY A 15 -15.96 11.37 -4.90
N ALA A 16 -15.82 11.65 -3.60
CA ALA A 16 -16.32 12.89 -3.00
C ALA A 16 -15.64 14.15 -3.60
N LEU A 17 -14.34 14.07 -3.89
CA LEU A 17 -13.63 15.16 -4.58
C LEU A 17 -14.12 15.33 -6.01
N ILE A 18 -14.32 14.24 -6.77
CA ILE A 18 -14.84 14.32 -8.14
C ILE A 18 -16.23 14.97 -8.15
N GLN A 19 -17.12 14.57 -7.25
CA GLN A 19 -18.47 15.15 -7.14
C GLN A 19 -18.43 16.66 -6.86
N LYS A 20 -17.52 17.11 -6.01
CA LYS A 20 -17.42 18.53 -5.64
C LYS A 20 -16.73 19.40 -6.69
N TRP A 21 -15.68 18.87 -7.32
CA TRP A 21 -14.79 19.68 -8.18
C TRP A 21 -15.00 19.44 -9.67
N GLY A 22 -15.74 18.40 -10.07
CA GLY A 22 -15.94 18.03 -11.48
C GLY A 22 -14.68 17.55 -12.19
N ARG A 23 -13.57 17.37 -11.46
CA ARG A 23 -12.25 16.99 -11.97
C ARG A 23 -11.56 16.03 -11.01
N SER A 24 -10.58 15.29 -11.51
CA SER A 24 -9.82 14.33 -10.72
C SER A 24 -8.99 14.99 -9.62
N SER A 25 -8.52 14.20 -8.65
CA SER A 25 -7.66 14.62 -7.54
C SER A 25 -6.21 14.89 -7.94
N ALA A 26 -5.96 15.36 -9.17
CA ALA A 26 -4.64 15.44 -9.79
C ALA A 26 -3.61 16.22 -8.95
N ALA A 27 -3.98 17.38 -8.41
CA ALA A 27 -3.06 18.19 -7.60
C ALA A 27 -2.60 17.46 -6.34
N SER A 28 -3.53 16.83 -5.59
CA SER A 28 -3.17 16.04 -4.40
C SER A 28 -2.40 14.78 -4.74
N THR A 29 -2.70 14.15 -5.89
CA THR A 29 -1.93 12.99 -6.37
C THR A 29 -0.50 13.41 -6.72
N GLY A 30 -0.31 14.56 -7.37
CA GLY A 30 1.01 15.13 -7.64
C GLY A 30 1.82 15.35 -6.36
N VAL A 31 1.20 15.90 -5.31
CA VAL A 31 1.84 16.04 -3.99
C VAL A 31 2.21 14.67 -3.41
N SER A 32 1.31 13.69 -3.45
CA SER A 32 1.60 12.35 -2.90
C SER A 32 2.75 11.63 -3.62
N ILE A 33 2.94 11.86 -4.92
CA ILE A 33 4.08 11.31 -5.68
C ILE A 33 5.39 11.94 -5.20
N VAL A 34 5.41 13.27 -5.02
CA VAL A 34 6.59 13.98 -4.51
C VAL A 34 6.93 13.50 -3.10
N ASP A 35 5.92 13.33 -2.24
CA ASP A 35 6.13 12.84 -0.88
C ASP A 35 6.64 11.40 -0.87
N ALA A 36 6.11 10.51 -1.73
CA ALA A 36 6.61 9.14 -1.85
C ALA A 36 8.09 9.07 -2.27
N ILE A 37 8.51 9.92 -3.22
CA ILE A 37 9.93 9.99 -3.62
C ILE A 37 10.77 10.54 -2.46
N LYS A 38 10.32 11.61 -1.79
CA LYS A 38 11.02 12.18 -0.63
C LYS A 38 11.21 11.19 0.50
N SER A 39 10.22 10.33 0.76
CA SER A 39 10.30 9.27 1.77
C SER A 39 11.42 8.26 1.52
N LEU A 40 11.87 8.11 0.27
CA LEU A 40 12.99 7.23 -0.10
C LEU A 40 14.35 7.97 -0.12
N VAL A 41 14.36 9.29 -0.37
CA VAL A 41 15.60 10.10 -0.49
C VAL A 41 15.87 11.00 0.72
N THR A 42 15.04 10.91 1.75
CA THR A 42 15.19 11.60 3.02
C THR A 42 15.12 10.56 4.15
N PRO A 43 16.04 10.59 5.14
CA PRO A 43 15.95 9.70 6.29
C PRO A 43 14.56 9.79 6.94
N THR A 44 13.92 8.65 7.13
CA THR A 44 12.63 8.58 7.83
C THR A 44 12.84 9.03 9.28
N PRO A 45 11.96 9.91 9.84
CA PRO A 45 12.04 10.30 11.24
C PRO A 45 12.02 9.10 12.19
N GLU A 46 12.71 9.23 13.33
CA GLU A 46 12.73 8.17 14.34
C GLU A 46 11.32 7.84 14.85
N GLY A 47 10.97 6.55 14.85
CA GLY A 47 9.64 6.08 15.25
C GLY A 47 8.54 6.21 14.19
N ASP A 48 8.85 6.76 13.01
CA ASP A 48 7.88 6.96 11.93
C ASP A 48 8.11 6.00 10.74
N TRP A 49 7.14 5.95 9.82
CA TRP A 49 7.20 5.18 8.58
C TRP A 49 6.31 5.77 7.48
N PHE A 50 6.53 5.33 6.24
CA PHE A 50 5.66 5.63 5.11
C PHE A 50 5.03 4.33 4.56
N SER A 51 3.91 4.46 3.86
CA SER A 51 3.29 3.33 3.16
C SER A 51 3.76 3.29 1.72
N SER A 52 4.20 2.12 1.25
CA SER A 52 4.56 1.91 -0.15
C SER A 52 4.16 0.52 -0.62
N GLY A 53 3.63 0.45 -1.84
CA GLY A 53 3.39 -0.80 -2.54
C GLY A 53 4.70 -1.40 -3.00
N VAL A 54 5.14 -2.45 -2.31
CA VAL A 54 6.45 -3.07 -2.54
C VAL A 54 6.32 -4.58 -2.66
N TYR A 55 7.39 -5.22 -3.15
CA TYR A 55 7.42 -6.66 -3.34
C TYR A 55 7.41 -7.39 -1.99
N THR A 56 6.63 -8.46 -1.88
CA THR A 56 6.34 -9.11 -0.59
C THR A 56 7.31 -10.20 -0.17
N ASP A 57 8.30 -10.54 -0.99
CA ASP A 57 9.24 -11.62 -0.65
C ASP A 57 9.97 -11.32 0.66
N ALA A 58 10.03 -12.32 1.55
CA ALA A 58 10.61 -12.22 2.88
C ALA A 58 9.97 -11.15 3.80
N ASN A 59 8.71 -10.75 3.57
CA ASN A 59 7.99 -9.87 4.48
C ASN A 59 7.76 -10.54 5.86
N PRO A 60 7.86 -9.79 6.98
CA PRO A 60 7.71 -10.35 8.32
C PRO A 60 6.25 -10.49 8.78
N TYR A 61 5.27 -10.09 7.95
CA TYR A 61 3.86 -9.97 8.36
C TYR A 61 3.01 -11.19 8.01
N GLY A 62 3.59 -12.18 7.32
CA GLY A 62 2.87 -13.38 6.87
C GLY A 62 1.96 -13.13 5.66
N ILE A 63 2.15 -12.02 4.93
CA ILE A 63 1.49 -11.79 3.65
C ILE A 63 2.11 -12.69 2.58
N ALA A 64 1.32 -13.16 1.62
CA ALA A 64 1.74 -13.99 0.50
C ALA A 64 2.89 -13.35 -0.28
N GLU A 65 3.85 -14.18 -0.67
CA GLU A 65 5.02 -13.77 -1.45
C GLU A 65 4.69 -13.59 -2.94
N GLY A 66 5.57 -12.90 -3.67
CA GLY A 66 5.45 -12.73 -5.11
C GLY A 66 4.34 -11.80 -5.58
N ILE A 67 3.89 -10.86 -4.76
CA ILE A 67 2.93 -9.81 -5.11
C ILE A 67 3.46 -8.42 -4.71
N VAL A 68 2.80 -7.37 -5.20
CA VAL A 68 3.03 -5.99 -4.73
C VAL A 68 1.95 -5.66 -3.71
N PHE A 69 2.34 -5.44 -2.45
CA PHE A 69 1.42 -5.13 -1.36
C PHE A 69 1.89 -3.88 -0.61
N SER A 70 0.96 -2.98 -0.24
CA SER A 70 1.30 -1.77 0.50
C SER A 70 1.60 -2.09 1.97
N MET A 71 2.83 -1.82 2.41
CA MET A 71 3.33 -2.15 3.74
C MET A 71 4.04 -0.96 4.38
N PRO A 72 4.22 -0.94 5.72
CA PRO A 72 4.97 0.11 6.38
C PRO A 72 6.47 -0.08 6.14
N CYS A 73 7.09 0.97 5.59
CA CYS A 73 8.50 1.02 5.21
C CYS A 73 9.18 2.22 5.89
N ARG A 74 10.48 2.09 6.14
CA ARG A 74 11.37 3.20 6.54
C ARG A 74 12.60 3.20 5.66
N SER A 75 13.21 4.37 5.48
CA SER A 75 14.39 4.57 4.64
C SER A 75 15.46 5.38 5.36
N LYS A 76 16.73 5.12 4.99
CA LYS A 76 17.88 5.96 5.38
C LYS A 76 18.05 7.18 4.48
N GLY A 77 17.18 7.35 3.48
CA GLY A 77 17.29 8.43 2.49
C GLY A 77 18.26 8.12 1.34
N ASP A 78 18.63 6.86 1.15
CA ASP A 78 19.55 6.37 0.12
C ASP A 78 18.84 5.81 -1.12
N GLY A 79 17.52 5.94 -1.19
CA GLY A 79 16.67 5.42 -2.25
C GLY A 79 16.12 4.03 -1.98
N ASP A 80 16.64 3.32 -0.97
CA ASP A 80 16.16 1.99 -0.56
C ASP A 80 15.26 2.09 0.69
N TYR A 81 14.67 0.97 1.11
CA TYR A 81 13.81 0.89 2.28
C TYR A 81 13.94 -0.45 3.01
N GLU A 82 13.49 -0.48 4.25
CA GLU A 82 13.28 -1.70 5.01
C GLU A 82 11.86 -1.74 5.58
N LEU A 83 11.33 -2.96 5.77
CA LEU A 83 10.02 -3.17 6.39
C LEU A 83 10.07 -2.95 7.91
N VAL A 84 9.06 -2.29 8.45
CA VAL A 84 8.91 -2.01 9.88
C VAL A 84 8.47 -3.27 10.64
N LYS A 85 9.33 -3.86 11.47
CA LYS A 85 9.03 -5.16 12.11
C LYS A 85 8.05 -5.09 13.29
N ASP A 86 8.00 -3.98 14.02
CA ASP A 86 7.28 -3.87 15.29
C ASP A 86 5.82 -3.39 15.12
N VAL A 87 5.08 -4.02 14.21
CA VAL A 87 3.68 -3.69 13.93
C VAL A 87 2.77 -4.75 14.54
N ILE A 88 1.78 -4.29 15.31
CA ILE A 88 0.78 -5.16 15.96
C ILE A 88 -0.43 -5.27 15.05
N PHE A 89 -0.87 -6.50 14.79
CA PHE A 89 -2.10 -6.79 14.07
C PHE A 89 -3.12 -7.38 15.04
N ASP A 90 -4.31 -6.78 15.09
CA ASP A 90 -5.47 -7.39 15.72
C ASP A 90 -6.30 -8.16 14.69
N ASP A 91 -7.32 -8.87 15.17
CA ASP A 91 -8.21 -9.67 14.32
C ASP A 91 -8.93 -8.84 13.26
N TYR A 92 -9.22 -7.57 13.56
CA TYR A 92 -9.87 -6.66 12.62
C TYR A 92 -8.95 -6.34 11.45
N LEU A 93 -7.72 -5.90 11.75
CA LEU A 93 -6.73 -5.53 10.75
C LEU A 93 -6.32 -6.75 9.91
N LEU A 94 -6.11 -7.90 10.54
CA LEU A 94 -5.77 -9.15 9.85
C LEU A 94 -6.85 -9.52 8.82
N LYS A 95 -8.14 -9.47 9.19
CA LYS A 95 -9.24 -9.75 8.26
C LYS A 95 -9.25 -8.80 7.05
N LYS A 96 -8.91 -7.52 7.24
CA LYS A 96 -8.83 -6.55 6.15
C LYS A 96 -7.65 -6.85 5.23
N ILE A 97 -6.48 -7.15 5.80
CA ILE A 97 -5.28 -7.54 5.05
C ILE A 97 -5.54 -8.79 4.21
N THR A 98 -6.07 -9.85 4.82
CA THR A 98 -6.39 -11.11 4.11
C THR A 98 -7.37 -10.89 2.97
N LYS A 99 -8.35 -9.99 3.12
CA LYS A 99 -9.29 -9.67 2.04
C LYS A 99 -8.56 -9.01 0.85
N THR A 100 -7.73 -8.01 1.11
CA THR A 100 -6.96 -7.33 0.05
C THR A 100 -5.93 -8.26 -0.59
N GLU A 101 -5.29 -9.13 0.20
CA GLU A 101 -4.38 -10.15 -0.31
C GLU A 101 -5.10 -11.10 -1.28
N ALA A 102 -6.29 -11.58 -0.92
CA ALA A 102 -7.07 -12.45 -1.79
C ALA A 102 -7.43 -11.78 -3.14
N GLU A 103 -7.75 -10.48 -3.12
CA GLU A 103 -7.98 -9.67 -4.33
C GLU A 103 -6.71 -9.60 -5.19
N LEU A 104 -5.56 -9.26 -4.61
CA LEU A 104 -4.29 -9.16 -5.34
C LEU A 104 -3.81 -10.50 -5.91
N LEU A 105 -4.01 -11.60 -5.19
CA LEU A 105 -3.72 -12.94 -5.70
C LEU A 105 -4.63 -13.32 -6.87
N ALA A 106 -5.88 -12.86 -6.89
CA ALA A 106 -6.78 -13.06 -8.02
C ALA A 106 -6.35 -12.22 -9.23
N GLU A 107 -5.94 -10.96 -9.02
CA GLU A 107 -5.38 -10.11 -10.07
C GLU A 107 -4.11 -10.71 -10.66
N LYS A 108 -3.18 -11.19 -9.82
CA LYS A 108 -1.96 -11.89 -10.26
C LYS A 108 -2.28 -13.07 -11.18
N ARG A 109 -3.25 -13.94 -10.80
CA ARG A 109 -3.70 -15.05 -11.64
C ARG A 109 -4.31 -14.57 -12.96
N CYS A 110 -5.09 -13.49 -12.94
CA CYS A 110 -5.70 -12.91 -14.14
C CYS A 110 -4.63 -12.47 -15.16
N VAL A 111 -3.51 -11.95 -14.68
CA VAL A 111 -2.39 -11.48 -15.52
C VAL A 111 -1.27 -12.51 -15.69
N ALA A 112 -1.48 -13.78 -15.35
CA ALA A 112 -0.44 -14.84 -15.41
C ALA A 112 0.28 -14.90 -16.78
N HIS A 113 -0.46 -14.66 -17.87
CA HIS A 113 0.06 -14.60 -19.24
C HIS A 113 1.02 -13.44 -19.53
N LEU A 114 1.05 -12.39 -18.69
CA LEU A 114 1.96 -11.25 -18.81
C LEU A 114 3.19 -11.37 -17.91
N ILE A 115 3.14 -12.24 -16.89
CA ILE A 115 4.19 -12.37 -15.86
C ILE A 115 4.94 -13.70 -15.93
N GLY A 116 4.73 -14.48 -16.99
CA GLY A 116 5.44 -15.76 -17.19
C GLY A 116 4.92 -16.92 -16.33
N GLU A 117 3.72 -16.78 -15.74
CA GLU A 117 3.04 -17.84 -14.96
C GLU A 117 1.88 -18.51 -15.75
N GLY A 118 1.69 -18.14 -17.01
CA GLY A 118 0.64 -18.71 -17.87
C GLY A 118 0.97 -20.12 -18.37
N ILE A 119 -0.07 -20.90 -18.68
CA ILE A 119 0.06 -22.20 -19.37
C ILE A 119 0.49 -21.89 -20.82
N GLY A 120 1.67 -22.38 -21.20
CA GLY A 120 2.13 -22.38 -22.60
C GLY A 120 1.34 -23.32 -23.49
#